data_AF-A0A7C7Z018-F1
#
_entry.id   AF-A0A7C7Z018-F1
#
_cell.length_a   1.000
_cell.length_b   1.000
_cell.length_c   1.000
_cell.angle_alpha   90.00
_cell.angle_beta   90.00
_cell.angle_gamma   90.00
#
_symmetry.space_group_name_H-M   'P 1'
#
loop_
_entity.id
_entity.type
_entity.pdbx_description
1 polymer ?
#
loop_
_entity_poly.entity_id
_entity_poly.type
_entity_poly.pdbx_seq_one_letter_code
_entity_poly.pdbx_strand_id
1 'polypeptide(L)'
;SFTTTLESDELIQSVRVPKLSSLARWGFCKFCQKAGEFAHAIGAVLHDPEREVFRAVIGAIESPPIIIADAAKLFSGKSDADFATEIDEKMIGSLLSDRNITDIYLRKLSFVALKRAALEACAT
;
A
#
# COMPACT_ATOMS: atom_id res chain seq x y z
N SER A 1 6.27 16.71 -9.04
CA SER A 1 7.71 16.42 -9.18
C SER A 1 8.07 15.24 -8.29
N PHE A 2 9.01 14.40 -8.70
CA PHE A 2 9.53 13.31 -7.85
C PHE A 2 10.65 13.87 -6.97
N THR A 3 10.26 14.57 -5.90
CA THR A 3 11.19 15.16 -4.94
C THR A 3 11.19 14.32 -3.67
N THR A 4 12.35 14.27 -3.02
CA THR A 4 12.54 13.58 -1.74
C THR A 4 13.06 14.60 -0.72
N THR A 5 13.24 14.18 0.53
CA THR A 5 13.85 15.04 1.56
C THR A 5 15.38 15.08 1.47
N LEU A 6 15.99 14.39 0.51
CA LEU A 6 17.44 14.32 0.34
C LEU A 6 17.96 15.65 -0.20
N GLU A 7 18.91 16.25 0.50
CA GLU A 7 19.59 17.47 0.08
C GLU A 7 20.71 17.18 -0.93
N SER A 8 21.20 18.22 -1.61
CA SER A 8 22.14 18.07 -2.74
C SER A 8 23.51 17.45 -2.39
N ASP A 9 23.92 17.54 -1.13
CA ASP A 9 25.19 17.04 -0.59
C ASP A 9 25.01 15.78 0.28
N GLU A 10 23.81 15.18 0.29
CA GLU A 10 23.52 13.98 1.07
C GLU A 10 23.59 12.69 0.24
N LEU A 11 23.93 11.59 0.91
CA LEU A 11 23.91 10.23 0.36
C LEU A 11 23.12 9.30 1.28
N ILE A 12 22.22 8.49 0.71
CA ILE A 12 21.53 7.43 1.44
C ILE A 12 22.53 6.30 1.73
N GLN A 13 23.00 6.23 2.98
CA GLN A 13 23.97 5.20 3.39
C GLN A 13 23.30 3.88 3.80
N SER A 14 22.12 3.94 4.40
CA SER A 14 21.41 2.75 4.87
C SER A 14 19.92 3.00 5.04
N VAL A 15 19.13 1.92 5.04
CA VAL A 15 17.71 1.93 5.39
C VAL A 15 17.53 1.02 6.60
N ARG A 16 16.99 1.56 7.70
CA ARG A 16 16.68 0.79 8.90
C ARG A 16 15.21 0.40 8.89
N VAL A 17 14.94 -0.90 8.80
CA VAL A 17 13.59 -1.46 8.82
C VAL A 17 13.43 -2.28 10.12
N PRO A 18 12.44 -1.98 10.97
CA PRO A 18 12.17 -2.78 12.17
C PRO A 18 11.84 -4.24 11.81
N LYS A 19 12.44 -5.19 12.52
CA LYS A 19 12.09 -6.61 12.38
C LYS A 19 10.63 -6.80 12.82
N LEU A 20 9.82 -7.43 11.99
CA LEU A 20 8.43 -7.75 12.31
C LEU A 20 8.32 -8.82 13.40
N SER A 21 7.16 -8.88 14.07
CA SER A 21 6.87 -9.92 15.05
C SER A 21 6.57 -11.27 14.37
N SER A 22 6.47 -12.34 15.17
CA SER A 22 6.06 -13.66 14.66
C SER A 22 4.61 -13.74 14.21
N LEU A 23 3.76 -12.78 14.62
CA LEU A 23 2.36 -12.68 14.22
C LEU A 23 2.13 -11.70 13.06
N ALA A 24 3.21 -11.13 12.53
CA ALA A 24 3.11 -10.19 11.42
C ALA A 24 2.75 -10.90 10.12
N ARG A 25 1.77 -10.34 9.42
CA ARG A 25 1.36 -10.76 8.09
C ARG A 25 1.47 -9.61 7.11
N TRP A 26 1.82 -9.90 5.87
CA TRP A 26 2.00 -8.88 4.85
C TRP A 26 1.71 -9.43 3.47
N GLY A 27 1.42 -8.54 2.54
CA GLY A 27 1.19 -8.89 1.15
C GLY A 27 1.57 -7.74 0.23
N PHE A 28 1.92 -8.07 -1.00
CA PHE A 28 2.42 -7.13 -1.99
C PHE A 28 1.98 -7.54 -3.40
N CYS A 29 1.26 -6.65 -4.07
CA CYS A 29 0.84 -6.85 -5.44
C CYS A 29 1.38 -5.76 -6.35
N LYS A 30 2.07 -6.17 -7.42
CA LYS A 30 2.56 -5.30 -8.49
C LYS A 30 1.89 -5.67 -9.81
N PHE A 31 1.28 -4.68 -10.47
CA PHE A 31 0.82 -4.81 -11.86
C PHE A 31 1.80 -4.13 -12.81
N CYS A 32 2.24 -4.85 -13.83
CA CYS A 32 3.07 -4.36 -14.94
C CYS A 32 2.78 -5.19 -16.20
N GLN A 33 3.07 -4.68 -17.40
CA GLN A 33 2.80 -5.42 -18.64
C GLN A 33 3.79 -6.58 -18.82
N LYS A 34 5.05 -6.36 -18.43
CA LYS A 34 6.13 -7.35 -18.54
C LYS A 34 7.10 -7.31 -17.36
N ALA A 35 7.82 -8.40 -17.17
CA ALA A 35 8.88 -8.47 -16.18
C ALA A 35 9.95 -7.39 -16.44
N GLY A 36 10.45 -6.77 -15.36
CA GLY A 36 11.42 -5.68 -15.44
C GLY A 36 10.84 -4.30 -15.73
N GLU A 37 9.55 -4.17 -16.04
CA GLU A 37 8.90 -2.88 -16.24
C GLU A 37 8.52 -2.21 -14.91
N PHE A 38 8.40 -0.88 -14.93
CA PHE A 38 7.76 -0.14 -13.85
C PHE A 38 6.31 -0.59 -13.66
N ALA A 39 5.84 -0.47 -12.43
CA ALA A 39 4.47 -0.84 -12.12
C ALA A 39 3.49 0.21 -12.67
N HIS A 40 2.33 -0.24 -13.11
CA HIS A 40 1.16 0.62 -13.33
C HIS A 40 0.35 0.81 -12.03
N ALA A 41 0.47 -0.13 -11.09
CA ALA A 41 -0.14 -0.04 -9.76
C ALA A 41 0.62 -0.94 -8.79
N ILE A 42 0.77 -0.45 -7.56
CA ILE A 42 1.31 -1.22 -6.44
C ILE A 42 0.33 -1.14 -5.27
N GLY A 43 0.05 -2.28 -4.65
CA GLY A 43 -0.58 -2.39 -3.35
C GLY A 43 0.34 -3.11 -2.39
N ALA A 44 0.49 -2.61 -1.16
CA ALA A 44 1.17 -3.32 -0.09
C ALA A 44 0.37 -3.19 1.20
N VAL A 45 0.33 -4.27 1.99
CA VAL A 45 -0.34 -4.29 3.30
C VAL A 45 0.59 -4.97 4.31
N LEU A 46 0.67 -4.41 5.51
CA LEU A 46 1.37 -4.97 6.66
C LEU A 46 0.43 -4.90 7.88
N HIS A 47 0.18 -6.05 8.50
CA HIS A 47 -0.55 -6.17 9.75
C HIS A 47 0.31 -6.93 10.77
N ASP A 48 0.74 -6.25 11.83
CA ASP A 48 1.52 -6.81 12.93
C ASP A 48 0.82 -6.42 14.25
N PRO A 49 0.01 -7.32 14.83
CA PRO A 49 -0.77 -7.02 16.03
C PRO A 49 0.10 -6.91 17.29
N GLU A 50 1.23 -7.63 17.40
CA GLU A 50 2.10 -7.53 18.58
C GLU A 50 2.83 -6.19 18.65
N ARG A 51 3.04 -5.55 17.50
CA ARG A 51 3.64 -4.22 17.40
C ARG A 51 2.63 -3.09 17.23
N GLU A 52 1.33 -3.40 17.23
CA GLU A 52 0.25 -2.43 16.97
C GLU A 52 0.43 -1.67 15.63
N VAL A 53 0.91 -2.37 14.59
CA VAL A 53 1.14 -1.79 13.26
C VAL A 53 0.13 -2.36 12.27
N PHE A 54 -0.69 -1.50 11.68
CA PHE A 54 -1.51 -1.88 10.53
C PHE A 54 -1.44 -0.81 9.44
N ARG A 55 -0.68 -1.08 8.38
CA ARG A 55 -0.38 -0.10 7.33
C ARG A 55 -0.70 -0.63 5.95
N ALA A 56 -1.08 0.28 5.07
CA ALA A 56 -1.30 0.01 3.66
C ALA A 56 -0.62 1.09 2.81
N VAL A 57 -0.19 0.71 1.61
CA VAL A 57 0.43 1.61 0.64
C VAL A 57 -0.21 1.43 -0.73
N ILE A 58 -0.54 2.55 -1.37
CA ILE A 58 -0.86 2.62 -2.79
C ILE A 58 0.30 3.33 -3.48
N GLY A 59 0.96 2.64 -4.40
CA GLY A 59 2.13 3.13 -5.12
C GLY A 59 1.94 3.09 -6.64
N ALA A 60 2.97 3.57 -7.35
CA ALA A 60 2.99 3.65 -8.82
C ALA A 60 1.86 4.54 -9.40
N ILE A 61 1.63 5.67 -8.74
CA ILE A 61 0.54 6.62 -9.03
C ILE A 61 1.06 7.96 -9.56
N GLU A 62 2.21 7.94 -10.24
CA GLU A 62 2.89 9.13 -10.81
C GLU A 62 3.04 10.32 -9.84
N SER A 63 3.02 10.02 -8.55
CA SER A 63 3.07 10.96 -7.43
C SER A 63 3.65 10.22 -6.21
N PRO A 64 3.99 10.92 -5.11
CA PRO A 64 4.43 10.25 -3.89
C PRO A 64 3.42 9.18 -3.46
N PRO A 65 3.88 8.00 -3.00
CA PRO A 65 2.98 6.93 -2.61
C PRO A 65 2.02 7.39 -1.50
N ILE A 66 0.78 6.92 -1.56
CA ILE A 66 -0.19 7.15 -0.50
C ILE A 66 0.07 6.11 0.59
N ILE A 67 0.44 6.58 1.78
CA ILE A 67 0.65 5.76 2.96
C ILE A 67 -0.57 5.91 3.86
N ILE A 68 -1.24 4.79 4.13
CA ILE A 68 -2.34 4.71 5.09
C ILE A 68 -1.76 4.13 6.37
N ALA A 69 -1.54 5.00 7.36
CA ALA A 69 -0.88 4.64 8.62
C ALA A 69 -1.74 3.75 9.54
N ASP A 70 -3.07 3.86 9.40
CA ASP A 70 -4.07 3.03 10.07
C ASP A 70 -4.95 2.41 8.98
N ALA A 71 -4.56 1.22 8.54
CA ALA A 71 -5.22 0.53 7.45
C ALA A 71 -6.57 -0.08 7.87
N ALA A 72 -6.90 -0.19 9.16
CA ALA A 72 -8.21 -0.67 9.60
C ALA A 72 -9.35 0.18 9.01
N LYS A 73 -9.10 1.48 8.77
CA LYS A 73 -10.03 2.39 8.09
C LYS A 73 -10.43 1.94 6.68
N LEU A 74 -9.54 1.24 5.98
CA LEU A 74 -9.82 0.68 4.67
C LEU A 74 -10.65 -0.61 4.73
N PHE A 75 -10.69 -1.27 5.89
CA PHE A 75 -11.24 -2.62 6.05
C PHE A 75 -12.44 -2.64 7.02
N SER A 76 -13.29 -1.61 6.98
CA SER A 76 -14.46 -1.49 7.87
C SER A 76 -14.13 -1.55 9.37
N GLY A 77 -12.90 -1.17 9.76
CA GLY A 77 -12.41 -1.28 11.13
C GLY A 77 -11.93 -2.67 11.54
N LYS A 78 -11.94 -3.66 10.63
CA LYS A 78 -11.45 -5.01 10.91
C LYS A 78 -9.93 -5.04 10.97
N SER A 79 -9.41 -5.83 11.90
CA SER A 79 -7.97 -6.12 12.07
C SER A 79 -7.75 -7.59 12.48
N ASP A 80 -8.73 -8.45 12.22
CA ASP A 80 -8.67 -9.88 12.50
C ASP A 80 -7.94 -10.64 11.37
N ALA A 81 -8.03 -11.97 11.31
CA ALA A 81 -7.39 -12.77 10.27
C ALA A 81 -7.98 -12.57 8.86
N ASP A 82 -9.21 -12.06 8.76
CA ASP A 82 -9.99 -12.00 7.53
C ASP A 82 -10.35 -10.55 7.16
N PHE A 83 -9.51 -9.59 7.57
CA PHE A 83 -9.76 -8.16 7.34
C PHE A 83 -9.98 -7.82 5.85
N ALA A 84 -9.39 -8.59 4.92
CA ALA A 84 -9.51 -8.36 3.48
C ALA A 84 -10.89 -8.69 2.87
N THR A 85 -11.82 -9.24 3.66
CA THR A 85 -13.18 -9.59 3.21
C THR A 85 -13.98 -8.40 2.71
N GLU A 86 -13.81 -7.25 3.37
CA GLU A 86 -14.45 -5.99 3.03
C GLU A 86 -13.40 -4.91 2.93
N ILE A 87 -13.34 -4.24 1.77
CA ILE A 87 -12.43 -3.14 1.51
C ILE A 87 -13.23 -1.94 1.00
N ASP A 88 -13.02 -0.77 1.60
CA ASP A 88 -13.72 0.46 1.24
C ASP A 88 -13.14 1.05 -0.04
N GLU A 89 -13.71 0.63 -1.17
CA GLU A 89 -13.35 1.14 -2.49
C GLU A 89 -13.60 2.66 -2.62
N LYS A 90 -14.60 3.21 -1.91
CA LYS A 90 -14.91 4.65 -1.99
C LYS A 90 -13.83 5.46 -1.28
N MET A 91 -13.37 5.02 -0.10
CA MET A 91 -12.25 5.66 0.60
C MET A 91 -11.00 5.65 -0.27
N ILE A 92 -10.66 4.52 -0.89
CA ILE A 92 -9.52 4.41 -1.81
C ILE A 92 -9.67 5.36 -3.00
N GLY A 93 -10.87 5.43 -3.58
CA GLY A 93 -11.19 6.38 -4.65
C GLY A 93 -11.01 7.84 -4.22
N SER A 94 -11.38 8.19 -2.99
CA SER A 94 -11.16 9.53 -2.43
C SER A 94 -9.67 9.84 -2.27
N LEU A 95 -8.90 8.93 -1.66
CA LEU A 95 -7.45 9.09 -1.48
C LEU A 95 -6.71 9.30 -2.81
N LEU A 96 -7.14 8.60 -3.86
CA LEU A 96 -6.60 8.76 -5.22
C LEU A 96 -7.03 10.09 -5.85
N SER A 97 -8.28 10.52 -5.61
CA SER A 97 -8.78 11.83 -6.04
C SER A 97 -7.96 12.98 -5.45
N ASP A 98 -7.61 12.88 -4.17
CA ASP A 98 -6.80 13.88 -3.45
C ASP A 98 -5.37 14.00 -4.02
N ARG A 99 -4.93 13.00 -4.80
CA ARG A 99 -3.67 13.01 -5.55
C ARG A 99 -3.84 13.35 -7.04
N ASN A 100 -5.00 13.87 -7.44
CA ASN A 100 -5.37 14.17 -8.83
C ASN A 100 -5.37 12.94 -9.76
N ILE A 101 -5.49 11.73 -9.21
CA ILE A 101 -5.63 10.51 -10.00
C ILE A 101 -7.11 10.34 -10.28
N THR A 102 -7.58 10.84 -11.42
CA THR A 102 -8.99 10.81 -11.83
C THR A 102 -9.32 9.74 -12.85
N ASP A 103 -8.30 9.18 -13.51
CA ASP A 103 -8.45 8.10 -14.48
C ASP A 103 -9.09 6.86 -13.85
N ILE A 104 -10.18 6.39 -14.47
CA ILE A 104 -10.99 5.28 -13.95
C ILE A 104 -10.21 3.96 -13.97
N TYR A 105 -9.39 3.74 -15.00
CA TYR A 105 -8.59 2.53 -15.12
C TYR A 105 -7.52 2.48 -14.03
N LEU A 106 -6.75 3.54 -13.82
CA LEU A 106 -5.73 3.62 -12.78
C LEU A 106 -6.32 3.47 -11.38
N ARG A 107 -7.51 4.06 -11.14
CA ARG A 107 -8.23 3.89 -9.87
C ARG A 107 -8.60 2.44 -9.60
N LYS A 108 -9.23 1.78 -10.58
CA LYS A 108 -9.63 0.37 -10.46
C LYS A 108 -8.41 -0.54 -10.32
N LEU A 109 -7.34 -0.27 -11.06
CA LEU A 109 -6.11 -1.06 -10.98
C LEU A 109 -5.44 -0.93 -9.61
N SER A 110 -5.37 0.29 -9.06
CA SER A 110 -4.85 0.56 -7.72
C SER A 110 -5.68 -0.12 -6.63
N PHE A 111 -7.01 -0.06 -6.73
CA PHE A 111 -7.92 -0.79 -5.85
C PHE A 111 -7.67 -2.31 -5.88
N VAL A 112 -7.59 -2.89 -7.08
CA VAL A 112 -7.36 -4.33 -7.23
C VAL A 112 -5.98 -4.73 -6.71
N ALA A 113 -4.94 -3.92 -6.93
CA ALA A 113 -3.60 -4.15 -6.39
C ALA A 113 -3.63 -4.21 -4.86
N LEU A 114 -4.28 -3.24 -4.23
CA LEU A 114 -4.38 -3.20 -2.77
C LEU A 114 -5.21 -4.35 -2.22
N LYS A 115 -6.34 -4.69 -2.86
CA LYS A 115 -7.16 -5.83 -2.48
C LYS A 115 -6.39 -7.15 -2.56
N ARG A 116 -5.60 -7.37 -3.62
CA ARG A 116 -4.77 -8.58 -3.75
C ARG A 116 -3.70 -8.66 -2.68
N ALA A 117 -3.03 -7.53 -2.39
CA ALA A 117 -2.06 -7.45 -1.31
C ALA A 117 -2.70 -7.74 0.06
N ALA A 118 -3.93 -7.26 0.30
CA ALA A 118 -4.67 -7.56 1.52
C ALA A 118 -5.02 -9.05 1.65
N LEU A 119 -5.45 -9.67 0.56
CA LEU A 119 -5.77 -11.11 0.54
C LEU A 119 -4.52 -11.97 0.77
N GLU A 120 -3.39 -11.62 0.16
CA GLU A 120 -2.10 -12.28 0.42
C GLU A 120 -1.69 -12.16 1.89
N ALA A 121 -1.84 -10.97 2.48
CA ALA A 121 -1.58 -10.74 3.89
C ALA A 121 -2.53 -11.52 4.83
N CYS A 122 -3.72 -11.92 4.39
CA CYS A 122 -4.60 -12.78 5.19
C CYS A 122 -4.23 -14.27 5.06
N ALA A 123 -3.54 -14.66 3.99
CA ALA A 123 -3.18 -16.05 3.70
C ALA A 123 -1.83 -16.49 4.31
N THR A 124 -1.08 -15.55 4.90
CA THR A 124 0.24 -15.79 5.53
C THR A 124 0.10 -15.86 7.04
#